data_AF-A0A0M3QTX6-F1
#
_entry.id   AF-A0A0M3QTX6-F1
#
_cell.length_a   1.000
_cell.length_b   1.000
_cell.length_c   1.000
_cell.angle_alpha   90.00
_cell.angle_beta   90.00
_cell.angle_gamma   90.00
#
_symmetry.space_group_name_H-M   'P 1'
#
loop_
_entity.id
_entity.type
_entity.pdbx_description
1 polymer ?
#
loop_
_entity_poly.entity_id
_entity_poly.type
_entity_poly.pdbx_seq_one_letter_code
_entity_poly.pdbx_strand_id
1 'polypeptide(L)'
;MHLQELLLIFALLLPQALRALRYSQGTGDENCETLNSEIHLIKEEFDELGRMQRTCNADVIVNKCEGLCNSQVQPSVITPTGFLKECYCCRESFLKEKVITLTHCYDPDGTRLNSPEMGSMDIRLREPTECNCFKCGDFTR
;
A
#
# COMPACT_ATOMS: atom_id res chain seq x y z
N MET A 1 -14.30 -5.55 -60.41
CA MET A 1 -13.72 -5.70 -59.06
C MET A 1 -14.38 -6.91 -58.44
N HIS A 2 -13.64 -8.02 -58.46
CA HIS A 2 -14.19 -9.37 -58.28
C HIS A 2 -14.65 -9.59 -56.83
N LEU A 3 -15.81 -10.21 -56.66
CA LEU A 3 -16.39 -10.65 -55.38
C LEU A 3 -15.35 -11.34 -54.46
N GLN A 4 -14.37 -11.99 -55.09
CA GLN A 4 -13.24 -12.67 -54.48
C GLN A 4 -12.28 -11.73 -53.72
N GLU A 5 -12.07 -10.50 -54.20
CA GLU A 5 -11.24 -9.50 -53.50
C GLU A 5 -11.98 -8.91 -52.28
N LEU A 6 -13.30 -8.71 -52.38
CA LEU A 6 -14.11 -8.26 -51.24
C LEU A 6 -14.12 -9.29 -50.10
N LEU A 7 -14.23 -10.58 -50.45
CA LEU A 7 -14.17 -11.70 -49.49
C LEU A 7 -12.81 -11.79 -48.79
N LEU A 8 -11.71 -11.56 -49.51
CA LEU A 8 -10.35 -11.55 -48.94
C LEU A 8 -10.17 -10.38 -47.95
N ILE A 9 -10.66 -9.19 -48.29
CA ILE A 9 -10.61 -8.01 -47.42
C ILE A 9 -11.42 -8.23 -46.13
N PHE A 10 -12.63 -8.79 -46.24
CA PHE A 10 -13.48 -9.09 -45.08
C PHE A 10 -12.85 -10.16 -44.17
N ALA A 11 -12.25 -11.21 -44.76
CA ALA A 11 -11.57 -12.27 -44.01
C ALA A 11 -10.31 -11.77 -43.27
N LEU A 12 -9.61 -10.77 -43.81
CA LEU A 12 -8.44 -10.16 -43.16
C LEU A 12 -8.81 -9.15 -42.05
N LEU A 13 -9.91 -8.41 -42.22
CA LEU A 13 -10.33 -7.37 -41.28
C LEU A 13 -11.16 -7.88 -40.09
N LEU A 14 -12.00 -8.91 -40.28
CA LEU A 14 -12.81 -9.51 -39.20
C LEU A 14 -12.01 -9.92 -37.95
N PRO A 15 -10.88 -10.66 -38.06
CA PRO A 15 -10.12 -11.08 -36.89
C PRO A 15 -9.42 -9.91 -36.18
N GLN A 16 -9.13 -8.82 -36.88
CA GLN A 16 -8.53 -7.61 -36.30
C GLN A 16 -9.58 -6.80 -35.51
N ALA A 17 -10.79 -6.67 -36.04
CA ALA A 17 -11.92 -6.04 -35.33
C ALA A 17 -12.31 -6.80 -34.06
N LEU A 18 -12.31 -8.15 -34.11
CA LEU A 18 -12.54 -9.00 -32.95
C LEU A 18 -11.44 -8.86 -31.87
N ARG A 19 -10.18 -8.63 -32.25
CA ARG A 19 -9.09 -8.37 -31.30
C ARG A 19 -9.21 -6.99 -30.64
N ALA A 20 -9.67 -5.97 -31.36
CA ALA A 20 -9.90 -4.64 -30.79
C ALA A 20 -11.03 -4.63 -29.73
N LEU A 21 -12.07 -5.46 -29.92
CA LEU A 21 -13.11 -5.68 -28.91
C LEU A 21 -12.63 -6.52 -27.71
N ARG A 22 -11.56 -7.30 -27.88
CA ARG A 22 -10.88 -8.02 -26.79
C ARG A 22 -9.77 -7.17 -26.17
N TYR A 23 -9.99 -5.87 -25.97
CA TYR A 23 -9.22 -5.15 -24.95
C TYR A 23 -9.55 -5.84 -23.62
N SER A 24 -8.65 -6.73 -23.23
CA SER A 24 -8.82 -7.62 -22.10
C SER A 24 -9.18 -6.77 -20.89
N GLN A 25 -10.41 -6.92 -20.39
CA GLN A 25 -10.67 -6.63 -18.99
C GLN A 25 -9.70 -7.51 -18.23
N GLY A 26 -8.67 -6.90 -17.66
CA GLY A 26 -7.73 -7.60 -16.81
C GLY A 26 -8.49 -8.06 -15.58
N THR A 27 -9.09 -9.23 -15.63
CA THR A 27 -9.37 -10.03 -14.44
C THR A 27 -8.01 -10.57 -13.99
N GLY A 28 -7.14 -9.67 -13.54
CA GLY A 28 -5.94 -10.06 -12.82
C GLY A 28 -6.38 -10.78 -11.56
N ASP A 29 -5.62 -11.78 -11.14
CA ASP A 29 -5.84 -12.42 -9.86
C ASP A 29 -5.64 -11.36 -8.77
N GLU A 30 -6.73 -10.93 -8.13
CA GLU A 30 -6.67 -9.97 -7.04
C GLU A 30 -6.11 -10.71 -5.83
N ASN A 31 -5.00 -10.19 -5.29
CA ASN A 31 -4.40 -10.76 -4.09
C ASN A 31 -3.91 -9.62 -3.21
N CYS A 32 -4.74 -9.18 -2.27
CA CYS A 32 -4.41 -8.18 -1.26
C CYS A 32 -4.33 -8.86 0.11
N GLU A 33 -3.13 -8.88 0.68
CA GLU A 33 -2.82 -9.67 1.86
C GLU A 33 -2.35 -8.79 3.02
N THR A 34 -2.59 -9.27 4.25
CA THR A 34 -1.97 -8.73 5.46
C THR A 34 -0.72 -9.53 5.76
N LEU A 35 0.45 -8.92 5.60
CA LEU A 35 1.75 -9.57 5.76
C LEU A 35 2.54 -8.98 6.92
N ASN A 36 3.48 -9.75 7.45
CA ASN A 36 4.44 -9.25 8.43
C ASN A 36 5.61 -8.55 7.74
N SER A 37 6.10 -7.47 8.35
CA SER A 37 7.30 -6.74 7.94
C SER A 37 8.13 -6.39 9.16
N GLU A 38 9.44 -6.57 9.07
CA GLU A 38 10.38 -6.05 10.06
C GLU A 38 10.66 -4.57 9.76
N ILE A 39 10.63 -3.74 10.79
CA ILE A 39 10.97 -2.32 10.71
C ILE A 39 11.89 -1.93 11.87
N HIS A 40 12.81 -1.01 11.60
CA HIS A 40 13.64 -0.39 12.62
C HIS A 40 12.95 0.84 13.20
N LEU A 41 12.67 0.85 14.50
CA LEU A 41 12.04 1.99 15.18
C LEU A 41 13.05 2.74 16.04
N ILE A 42 13.02 4.06 15.94
CA ILE A 42 13.81 4.99 16.77
C ILE A 42 12.85 6.01 17.38
N LYS A 43 12.95 6.23 18.69
CA LYS A 43 12.17 7.23 19.42
C LYS A 43 13.05 8.02 20.37
N GLU A 44 12.88 9.33 20.35
CA GLU A 44 13.54 10.27 21.25
C GLU A 44 12.56 10.73 22.34
N GLU A 45 13.06 10.86 23.56
CA GLU A 45 12.38 11.47 24.70
C GLU A 45 13.07 12.79 25.05
N PHE A 46 12.26 13.82 25.27
CA PHE A 46 12.72 15.16 25.63
C PHE A 46 12.18 15.52 27.01
N ASP A 47 12.98 16.25 27.78
CA ASP A 47 12.57 16.81 29.07
C ASP A 47 11.62 18.02 28.89
N GLU A 48 11.12 18.57 29.99
CA GLU A 48 10.23 19.74 29.99
C GLU A 48 10.89 21.02 29.43
N LEU A 49 12.22 21.06 29.37
CA LEU A 49 13.01 22.15 28.83
C LEU A 49 13.34 21.94 27.33
N GLY A 50 12.86 20.85 26.74
CA GLY A 50 13.08 20.49 25.34
C GLY A 50 14.46 19.91 25.05
N ARG A 51 15.22 19.49 26.06
CA ARG A 51 16.51 18.83 25.89
C ARG A 51 16.29 17.34 25.69
N MET A 52 17.05 16.74 24.78
CA MET A 52 16.99 15.30 24.57
C MET A 52 17.51 14.58 25.82
N GLN A 53 16.69 13.68 26.36
CA GLN A 53 16.99 12.90 27.56
C GLN A 53 17.55 11.52 27.20
N ARG A 54 16.96 10.87 26.19
CA ARG A 54 17.41 9.59 25.65
C ARG A 54 16.84 9.29 24.27
N THR A 55 17.53 8.42 23.55
CA THR A 55 17.07 7.84 22.28
C THR A 55 16.99 6.32 22.41
N CYS A 56 15.82 5.75 22.17
CA CYS A 56 15.57 4.32 22.23
C CYS A 56 15.29 3.74 20.84
N ASN A 57 15.79 2.53 20.56
CA ASN A 57 15.49 1.82 19.32
C ASN A 57 15.28 0.31 19.48
N ALA A 58 14.61 -0.29 18.51
CA ALA A 58 14.43 -1.74 18.37
C ALA A 58 13.97 -2.10 16.95
N ASP A 59 14.34 -3.30 16.49
CA ASP A 59 13.73 -3.94 15.33
C ASP A 59 12.48 -4.70 15.75
N VAL A 60 11.38 -4.47 15.04
CA VAL A 60 10.07 -4.99 15.41
C VAL A 60 9.31 -5.48 14.20
N ILE A 61 8.56 -6.56 14.40
CA ILE A 61 7.68 -7.11 13.37
C ILE A 61 6.31 -6.46 13.52
N VAL A 62 5.83 -5.83 12.44
CA VAL A 62 4.51 -5.20 12.34
C VAL A 62 3.76 -5.75 11.14
N ASN A 63 2.45 -5.56 11.12
CA ASN A 63 1.66 -5.90 9.94
C ASN A 63 1.73 -4.78 8.87
N LYS A 64 1.62 -5.16 7.60
CA LYS A 64 1.48 -4.27 6.44
C LYS A 64 0.47 -4.86 5.45
N CYS A 65 -0.07 -4.00 4.58
CA CYS A 65 -0.88 -4.42 3.45
C CYS A 65 -0.04 -4.47 2.19
N GLU A 66 -0.08 -5.58 1.47
CA GLU A 66 0.65 -5.74 0.22
C GLU A 66 -0.16 -6.61 -0.75
N GLY A 67 -0.15 -6.23 -2.03
CA GLY A 67 -0.92 -6.97 -3.01
C GLY A 67 -1.29 -6.22 -4.27
N LEU A 68 -2.04 -6.91 -5.13
CA LEU A 68 -2.56 -6.41 -6.40
C LEU A 68 -4.08 -6.26 -6.32
N CYS A 69 -4.58 -5.12 -6.78
CA CYS A 69 -6.00 -4.83 -6.90
C CYS A 69 -6.36 -4.52 -8.34
N ASN A 70 -7.51 -5.03 -8.78
CA ASN A 70 -7.97 -4.82 -10.15
C ASN A 70 -8.38 -3.35 -10.36
N SER A 71 -7.73 -2.70 -11.32
CA SER A 71 -7.99 -1.31 -11.69
C SER A 71 -8.12 -1.19 -13.21
N GLN A 72 -8.99 -0.30 -13.67
CA GLN A 72 -9.24 -0.09 -15.09
C GLN A 72 -9.34 1.40 -15.45
N VAL A 73 -8.94 1.69 -16.69
CA VAL A 73 -9.12 3.01 -17.31
C VAL A 73 -9.81 2.82 -18.65
N GLN A 74 -10.80 3.65 -18.92
CA GLN A 74 -11.55 3.65 -20.17
C GLN A 74 -11.60 5.07 -20.73
N PRO A 75 -11.41 5.27 -22.05
CA PRO A 75 -11.64 6.57 -22.68
C PRO A 75 -13.06 7.06 -22.41
N SER A 76 -13.23 8.36 -22.19
CA SER A 76 -14.54 8.95 -21.88
C SER A 76 -14.64 10.39 -22.37
N VAL A 77 -15.73 10.70 -23.06
CA VAL A 77 -16.06 12.07 -23.53
C VAL A 77 -16.83 12.90 -22.50
N ILE A 78 -17.30 12.28 -21.41
CA ILE A 78 -18.07 12.95 -20.35
C ILE A 78 -17.20 13.35 -19.15
N THR A 79 -16.00 12.80 -19.04
CA THR A 79 -15.05 13.16 -17.98
C THR A 79 -14.07 14.22 -18.49
N PRO A 80 -13.78 15.30 -17.73
CA PRO A 80 -12.82 16.33 -18.14
C PRO A 80 -11.41 15.81 -18.42
N THR A 81 -11.01 14.71 -17.78
CA THR A 81 -9.72 14.06 -17.97
C THR A 81 -9.62 13.26 -19.27
N GLY A 82 -10.72 13.09 -20.01
CA GLY A 82 -10.79 12.23 -21.20
C GLY A 82 -10.81 10.72 -20.89
N PHE A 83 -10.83 10.35 -19.60
CA PHE A 83 -10.78 8.97 -19.13
C PHE A 83 -11.64 8.78 -17.88
N LEU A 84 -12.47 7.75 -17.90
CA LEU A 84 -13.11 7.18 -16.73
C LEU A 84 -12.10 6.24 -16.05
N LYS A 85 -11.86 6.46 -14.75
CA LYS A 85 -10.88 5.69 -13.97
C LYS A 85 -11.59 4.97 -12.82
N GLU A 86 -11.37 3.68 -12.73
CA GLU A 86 -11.78 2.84 -11.60
C GLU A 86 -10.52 2.22 -11.02
N CYS A 87 -10.01 2.85 -9.96
CA CYS A 87 -8.75 2.51 -9.33
C CYS A 87 -9.02 1.93 -7.95
N TYR A 88 -8.28 0.88 -7.59
CA TYR A 88 -8.34 0.24 -6.28
C TYR A 88 -6.92 0.04 -5.73
N CYS A 89 -6.74 0.27 -4.43
CA CYS A 89 -5.48 0.05 -3.71
C CYS A 89 -5.69 -0.95 -2.58
N CYS A 90 -4.69 -1.80 -2.37
CA CYS A 90 -4.63 -2.70 -1.22
C CYS A 90 -4.31 -1.86 0.02
N ARG A 91 -5.31 -1.67 0.90
CA ARG A 91 -5.21 -0.82 2.08
C ARG A 91 -5.81 -1.52 3.29
N GLU A 92 -5.52 -0.97 4.46
CA GLU A 92 -6.02 -1.42 5.74
C GLU A 92 -7.55 -1.37 5.81
N SER A 93 -8.13 -2.45 6.32
CA SER A 93 -9.54 -2.51 6.68
C SER A 93 -9.79 -1.94 8.06
N PHE A 94 -8.93 -2.33 9.00
CA PHE A 94 -8.98 -1.90 10.38
C PHE A 94 -7.56 -1.81 10.92
N LEU A 95 -7.38 -0.93 11.91
CA LEU A 95 -6.12 -0.71 12.60
C LEU A 95 -6.30 -1.07 14.08
N LYS A 96 -5.39 -1.86 14.63
CA LYS A 96 -5.29 -2.08 16.08
C LYS A 96 -4.11 -1.35 16.67
N GLU A 97 -4.25 -0.87 17.90
CA GLU A 97 -3.12 -0.37 18.68
C GLU A 97 -2.26 -1.53 19.18
N LYS A 98 -0.95 -1.37 19.10
CA LYS A 98 0.07 -2.30 19.55
C LYS A 98 1.08 -1.52 20.39
N VAL A 99 1.28 -1.97 21.63
CA VAL A 99 2.34 -1.45 22.50
C VAL A 99 3.63 -2.17 22.14
N ILE A 100 4.69 -1.41 21.91
CA ILE A 100 6.00 -1.90 21.51
C ILE A 100 7.03 -1.39 22.52
N THR A 101 7.84 -2.28 23.06
CA THR A 101 8.93 -1.93 23.97
C THR A 101 10.23 -1.82 23.20
N LEU A 102 10.79 -0.62 23.15
CA LEU A 102 12.13 -0.34 22.64
C LEU A 102 13.14 -0.65 23.76
N THR A 103 14.19 -1.43 23.45
CA THR A 103 15.08 -2.01 24.46
C THR A 103 16.52 -1.49 24.40
N HIS A 104 16.87 -0.74 23.36
CA HIS A 104 18.20 -0.15 23.21
C HIS A 104 18.11 1.36 23.37
N CYS A 105 18.21 1.81 24.63
CA CYS A 105 18.19 3.22 24.97
C CYS A 105 19.60 3.76 25.22
N TYR A 106 19.86 4.97 24.75
CA TYR A 106 21.13 5.68 24.87
C TYR A 106 20.90 7.10 25.38
N ASP A 107 21.81 7.59 26.20
CA ASP A 107 21.84 8.99 26.63
C ASP A 107 22.34 9.92 25.50
N PRO A 108 22.34 11.26 25.70
CA PRO A 108 22.80 12.21 24.69
C PRO A 108 24.27 12.06 24.29
N ASP A 109 25.09 11.46 25.15
CA ASP A 109 26.50 11.19 24.91
C ASP A 109 26.72 9.85 24.17
N GLY A 110 25.63 9.10 23.91
CA GLY A 110 25.64 7.81 23.22
C GLY A 110 25.96 6.62 24.13
N THR A 111 25.96 6.80 25.45
CA THR A 111 26.17 5.71 26.40
C THR A 111 24.88 4.92 26.60
N ARG A 112 24.98 3.58 26.57
CA ARG A 112 23.82 2.70 26.75
C ARG A 112 23.26 2.81 28.17
N LEU A 113 21.96 3.06 28.26
CA LEU A 113 21.20 3.09 29.51
C LEU A 113 20.76 1.66 29.87
N ASN A 114 21.10 1.21 31.08
CA ASN A 114 20.75 -0.13 31.58
C ASN A 114 19.89 -0.09 32.85
N SER A 115 19.50 1.10 33.33
CA SER A 115 18.63 1.21 34.50
C SER A 115 17.22 0.70 34.16
N PRO A 116 16.47 0.13 35.12
CA PRO A 116 15.11 -0.34 34.88
C PRO A 116 14.16 0.75 34.36
N GLU A 117 14.39 2.00 34.74
CA GLU A 117 13.54 3.14 34.37
C GLU A 117 13.89 3.75 33.00
N MET A 118 15.18 3.74 32.63
CA MET A 118 15.65 4.43 31.42
C MET A 118 16.13 3.50 30.30
N GLY A 119 16.34 2.21 30.61
CA GLY A 119 16.86 1.21 29.67
C GLY A 119 15.84 0.67 28.66
N SER A 120 14.56 0.99 28.83
CA SER A 120 13.51 0.66 27.85
C SER A 120 12.45 1.76 27.75
N MET A 121 11.69 1.74 26.65
CA MET A 121 10.61 2.69 26.38
C MET A 121 9.45 2.02 25.68
N ASP A 122 8.24 2.16 26.23
CA ASP A 122 7.03 1.71 25.57
C ASP A 122 6.47 2.79 24.65
N ILE A 123 6.21 2.42 23.40
CA ILE A 123 5.56 3.26 22.40
C ILE A 123 4.27 2.60 21.92
N ARG A 124 3.35 3.40 21.40
CA ARG A 124 2.10 2.91 20.78
C ARG A 124 2.18 3.10 19.28
N LEU A 125 2.02 2.01 18.55
CA LEU A 125 1.96 1.98 17.09
C LEU A 125 0.61 1.37 16.67
N ARG A 126 0.07 1.81 15.54
CA ARG A 126 -1.12 1.16 14.95
C ARG A 126 -0.68 0.32 13.76
N GLU A 127 -1.12 -0.93 13.73
CA GLU A 127 -0.86 -1.85 12.62
C GLU A 127 -2.19 -2.39 12.04
N PRO A 128 -2.23 -2.72 10.73
CA PRO A 128 -3.42 -3.29 10.11
C PRO A 128 -3.73 -4.67 10.70
N THR A 129 -5.00 -4.94 10.96
CA THR A 129 -5.48 -6.29 11.30
C THR A 129 -5.95 -7.08 10.09
N GLU A 130 -6.32 -6.36 9.04
CA GLU A 130 -6.88 -6.90 7.80
C GLU A 130 -6.62 -5.89 6.68
N CYS A 131 -6.46 -6.37 5.46
CA CYS A 131 -6.23 -5.59 4.25
C CYS A 131 -7.18 -6.04 3.15
N ASN A 132 -7.74 -5.10 2.39
CA ASN A 132 -8.63 -5.37 1.26
C ASN A 132 -8.41 -4.33 0.15
N CYS A 133 -8.96 -4.57 -1.03
CA CYS A 133 -8.93 -3.61 -2.14
C CYS A 133 -10.01 -2.53 -1.99
N PHE A 134 -9.59 -1.28 -1.89
CA PHE A 134 -10.48 -0.12 -1.73
C PHE A 134 -10.32 0.87 -2.87
N LYS A 135 -11.44 1.47 -3.28
CA LYS A 135 -11.43 2.51 -4.31
C LYS A 135 -10.48 3.65 -3.93
N CYS A 136 -9.62 4.05 -4.87
CA CYS A 136 -8.68 5.14 -4.69
C CYS A 136 -9.44 6.46 -4.45
N GLY A 137 -8.95 7.28 -3.51
CA GLY A 137 -9.53 8.59 -3.21
C GLY A 137 -10.78 8.58 -2.34
N ASP A 138 -11.26 7.40 -1.91
CA ASP A 138 -12.26 7.29 -0.85
C ASP A 138 -11.56 7.16 0.51
N PHE A 139 -11.84 8.13 1.38
CA PHE A 139 -11.31 8.25 2.74
C PHE A 139 -12.42 8.28 3.79
N THR A 140 -13.68 8.04 3.40
CA THR A 140 -14.84 8.15 4.31
C THR A 140 -15.00 6.98 5.27
N ARG A 141 -13.94 6.22 5.50
CA ARG A 141 -13.97 4.94 6.22
C ARG A 141 -13.07 4.95 7.45
#